data_AF-A0A8F5PP09-F1
#
_entry.id   AF-A0A8F5PP09-F1
#
_cell.length_a   1.000
_cell.length_b   1.000
_cell.length_c   1.000
_cell.angle_alpha   90.00
_cell.angle_beta   90.00
_cell.angle_gamma   90.00
#
_symmetry.space_group_name_H-M   'P 1'
#
loop_
_entity.id
_entity.type
_entity.pdbx_description
1 polymer ?
#
loop_
_entity_poly.entity_id
_entity_poly.type
_entity_poly.pdbx_seq_one_letter_code
_entity_poly.pdbx_strand_id
1 'polypeptide(L)'
;MHNLLKLFLLLINIDQETLLNFFGLDDPNTYLNTSFEGVSVSTEISIETLKIIFQGFLERYQYGLGLVDIENILLFITFIRFVILANRYNIKTSFYISCISLFAGFLWYTHLKDLIGWYGDMISYNRLTSRYMDDMLTETYIEDTRNQKIMYLEFINQNPLNFLKSSLVYASERNGYRIDPVSMFISNLPETVKNQVSQGYYSIYGNVFPGIWRFIGGQLQEIAPLLMYVFIVRINKKYCPYLIRWHWTYLIVSSLFEGEIIRIMYRLYTYDSMVLIPSERFDESALLQPIFMMIITMHYFLVCLGLLHAAFGQYFYIPFLTENTEIHIGKRPQNSIYSGGYTSWQDGSSKQIQIMTKDKKSLKFPRLWWGWLGKGAYLNNSNESEYRKRQQNRFKKKKIKIWQKLSRQFKKWILRN
;
A
#
# COMPACT_ATOMS: atom_id res chain seq x y z
N MET A 1 -10.26 -0.24 -21.98
CA MET A 1 -9.63 1.04 -22.38
C MET A 1 -10.45 1.81 -23.45
N HIS A 2 -11.04 1.16 -24.45
CA HIS A 2 -11.82 1.82 -25.51
C HIS A 2 -13.09 2.54 -25.00
N ASN A 3 -13.82 1.96 -24.04
CA ASN A 3 -15.03 2.57 -23.46
C ASN A 3 -14.72 3.79 -22.56
N LEU A 4 -13.60 3.75 -21.84
CA LEU A 4 -13.10 4.85 -21.01
C LEU A 4 -12.75 6.09 -21.85
N LEU A 5 -12.19 5.89 -23.05
CA LEU A 5 -11.80 6.96 -23.96
C LEU A 5 -13.01 7.63 -24.62
N LYS A 6 -14.06 6.85 -24.92
CA LYS A 6 -15.34 7.35 -25.44
C LYS A 6 -16.15 8.13 -24.40
N LEU A 7 -16.13 7.69 -23.13
CA LEU A 7 -16.75 8.41 -22.00
C LEU A 7 -16.06 9.77 -21.75
N PHE A 8 -14.73 9.80 -21.78
CA PHE A 8 -13.94 11.03 -21.61
C PHE A 8 -14.16 12.06 -22.73
N LEU A 9 -14.54 11.61 -23.92
CA LEU A 9 -14.81 12.45 -25.07
C LEU A 9 -16.29 12.86 -25.20
N LEU A 10 -17.18 12.48 -24.24
CA LEU A 10 -18.62 12.78 -24.28
C LEU A 10 -19.30 12.31 -25.57
N LEU A 11 -18.81 11.20 -26.15
CA LEU A 11 -19.26 10.67 -27.45
C LEU A 11 -20.22 9.47 -27.32
N ILE A 12 -20.71 9.17 -26.11
CA ILE A 12 -21.66 8.09 -25.83
C ILE A 12 -22.97 8.73 -25.34
N ASN A 13 -24.11 8.24 -25.85
CA ASN A 13 -25.42 8.55 -25.28
C ASN A 13 -25.50 7.90 -23.88
N ILE A 14 -25.57 8.71 -22.83
CA ILE A 14 -25.48 8.21 -21.45
C ILE A 14 -26.86 7.77 -21.00
N ASP A 15 -27.19 6.50 -21.26
CA ASP A 15 -28.43 5.88 -20.82
C ASP A 15 -28.22 5.07 -19.52
N GLN A 16 -29.28 4.79 -18.76
CA GLN A 16 -29.22 4.05 -17.49
C GLN A 16 -28.47 2.71 -17.62
N GLU A 17 -28.76 1.93 -18.67
CA GLU A 17 -28.11 0.64 -18.92
C GLU A 17 -26.59 0.79 -19.13
N THR A 18 -26.16 1.86 -19.80
CA THR A 18 -24.74 2.16 -20.02
C THR A 18 -24.03 2.48 -18.70
N LEU A 19 -24.70 3.17 -17.77
CA LEU A 19 -24.18 3.47 -16.44
C LEU A 19 -24.12 2.23 -15.54
N LEU A 20 -25.17 1.41 -15.52
CA LEU A 20 -25.22 0.20 -14.70
C LEU A 20 -24.18 -0.82 -15.17
N ASN A 21 -24.07 -1.04 -16.48
CA ASN A 21 -23.03 -1.89 -17.08
C ASN A 21 -21.61 -1.37 -16.81
N PHE A 22 -21.41 -0.04 -16.78
CA PHE A 22 -20.11 0.53 -16.42
C PHE A 22 -19.69 0.20 -14.99
N PHE A 23 -20.64 0.16 -14.05
CA PHE A 23 -20.38 -0.20 -12.66
C PHE A 23 -20.45 -1.72 -12.39
N GLY A 24 -20.87 -2.51 -13.39
CA GLY A 24 -21.06 -3.96 -13.27
C GLY A 24 -22.22 -4.31 -12.34
N LEU A 25 -23.28 -3.51 -12.38
CA LEU A 25 -24.49 -3.71 -11.59
C LEU A 25 -25.61 -4.23 -12.50
N ASP A 26 -26.34 -5.23 -12.02
CA ASP A 26 -27.48 -5.80 -12.74
C ASP A 26 -28.62 -4.77 -12.84
N ASP A 27 -29.22 -4.65 -14.02
CA ASP A 27 -30.39 -3.77 -14.20
C ASP A 27 -31.64 -4.47 -13.63
N PRO A 28 -32.37 -3.85 -12.69
CA PRO A 28 -33.62 -4.43 -12.20
C PRO A 28 -34.65 -4.70 -13.32
N ASN A 29 -34.57 -4.00 -14.45
CA ASN A 29 -35.45 -4.23 -15.60
C ASN A 29 -35.11 -5.51 -16.39
N THR A 30 -33.91 -6.08 -16.22
CA THR A 30 -33.54 -7.33 -16.88
C THR A 30 -34.39 -8.50 -16.38
N TYR A 31 -34.85 -8.44 -15.13
CA TYR A 31 -35.73 -9.45 -14.53
C TYR A 31 -37.22 -9.25 -14.85
N LEU A 32 -37.61 -8.06 -15.33
CA LEU A 32 -38.99 -7.75 -15.72
C LEU A 32 -39.28 -8.05 -17.20
N ASN A 33 -38.25 -8.11 -18.04
CA ASN A 33 -38.37 -8.33 -19.49
C ASN A 33 -38.30 -9.80 -19.93
N THR A 34 -38.67 -10.75 -19.06
CA THR A 34 -38.77 -12.18 -19.44
C THR A 34 -39.95 -12.51 -20.35
N SER A 35 -40.79 -11.54 -20.72
CA SER A 35 -41.89 -11.71 -21.68
C SER A 35 -41.67 -10.87 -22.95
N PHE A 36 -41.36 -11.56 -24.05
CA PHE A 36 -41.55 -11.22 -25.47
C PHE A 36 -41.33 -9.76 -25.95
N GLU A 37 -40.35 -9.61 -26.85
CA GLU A 37 -40.22 -8.51 -27.85
C GLU A 37 -40.70 -7.12 -27.40
N GLY A 38 -40.06 -6.58 -26.37
CA GLY A 38 -40.16 -5.16 -26.02
C GLY A 38 -38.86 -4.45 -26.37
N VAL A 39 -38.93 -3.46 -27.27
CA VAL A 39 -37.84 -2.51 -27.55
C VAL A 39 -37.19 -2.07 -26.23
N SER A 40 -35.87 -2.17 -26.13
CA SER A 40 -35.09 -1.64 -25.00
C SER A 40 -35.33 -0.14 -24.89
N VAL A 41 -36.27 0.26 -24.02
CA VAL A 41 -36.49 1.67 -23.72
C VAL A 41 -35.30 2.11 -22.88
N SER A 42 -34.36 2.83 -23.50
CA SER A 42 -33.28 3.51 -22.80
C SER A 42 -33.90 4.49 -21.80
N THR A 43 -33.95 4.13 -20.52
CA THR A 43 -34.49 5.01 -19.49
C THR A 43 -33.52 6.15 -19.22
N GLU A 44 -34.06 7.37 -19.18
CA GLU A 44 -33.31 8.54 -18.74
C GLU A 44 -32.78 8.32 -17.32
N ILE A 45 -31.62 8.90 -17.01
CA ILE A 45 -30.97 8.80 -15.70
C ILE A 45 -31.90 9.38 -14.63
N SER A 46 -32.53 8.51 -13.86
CA SER A 46 -33.48 8.89 -12.81
C SER A 46 -32.80 8.88 -11.43
N ILE A 47 -33.48 9.46 -10.44
CA ILE A 47 -33.04 9.38 -9.03
C ILE A 47 -33.02 7.91 -8.56
N GLU A 48 -33.86 7.05 -9.12
CA GLU A 48 -33.87 5.62 -8.83
C GLU A 48 -32.63 4.92 -9.37
N THR A 49 -32.16 5.30 -10.56
CA THR A 49 -30.88 4.81 -11.10
C THR A 49 -29.72 5.15 -10.16
N LEU A 50 -29.69 6.36 -9.59
CA LEU A 50 -28.68 6.76 -8.62
C LEU A 50 -28.79 5.99 -7.30
N LYS A 51 -30.02 5.68 -6.85
CA LYS A 51 -30.27 4.83 -5.68
C LYS A 51 -29.76 3.40 -5.92
N ILE A 52 -30.03 2.82 -7.09
CA ILE A 52 -29.56 1.48 -7.48
C ILE A 52 -28.03 1.46 -7.54
N ILE A 53 -27.40 2.48 -8.14
CA ILE A 53 -25.94 2.60 -8.16
C ILE A 53 -25.37 2.64 -6.74
N PHE A 54 -25.94 3.48 -5.87
CA PHE A 54 -25.48 3.59 -4.49
C PHE A 54 -25.67 2.28 -3.70
N GLN A 55 -26.79 1.60 -3.90
CA GLN A 55 -27.07 0.31 -3.27
C GLN A 55 -26.11 -0.77 -3.77
N GLY A 56 -25.89 -0.87 -5.08
CA GLY A 56 -24.92 -1.79 -5.67
C GLY A 56 -23.49 -1.54 -5.19
N PHE A 57 -23.12 -0.27 -4.97
CA PHE A 57 -21.84 0.06 -4.33
C PHE A 57 -21.76 -0.41 -2.87
N LEU A 58 -22.82 -0.25 -2.09
CA LEU A 58 -22.87 -0.72 -0.71
C LEU A 58 -22.79 -2.24 -0.62
N GLU A 59 -23.51 -2.95 -1.49
CA GLU A 59 -23.50 -4.42 -1.57
C GLU A 59 -22.12 -4.94 -1.99
N ARG A 60 -21.50 -4.34 -3.01
CA ARG A 60 -20.16 -4.71 -3.49
C ARG A 60 -19.07 -4.59 -2.41
N TYR A 61 -19.19 -3.60 -1.52
CA TYR A 61 -18.20 -3.35 -0.46
C TYR A 61 -18.68 -3.76 0.94
N GLN A 62 -19.78 -4.50 1.04
CA GLN A 62 -20.34 -4.98 2.31
C GLN A 62 -19.34 -5.86 3.09
N TYR A 63 -18.51 -6.60 2.37
CA TYR A 63 -17.47 -7.51 2.87
C TYR A 63 -16.07 -6.91 2.85
N GLY A 64 -15.97 -5.58 2.77
CA GLY A 64 -14.71 -4.86 2.73
C GLY A 64 -14.14 -4.67 1.33
N LEU A 65 -12.96 -4.08 1.28
CA LEU A 65 -12.20 -3.86 0.05
C LEU A 65 -11.34 -5.09 -0.24
N GLY A 66 -11.40 -5.60 -1.47
CA GLY A 66 -10.43 -6.59 -1.93
C GLY A 66 -9.06 -5.97 -2.15
N LEU A 67 -8.05 -6.80 -2.33
CA LEU A 67 -6.68 -6.35 -2.59
C LEU A 67 -6.59 -5.60 -3.92
N VAL A 68 -7.24 -6.12 -4.95
CA VAL A 68 -7.33 -5.48 -6.28
C VAL A 68 -8.06 -4.13 -6.20
N ASP A 69 -9.08 -4.03 -5.35
CA ASP A 69 -9.79 -2.77 -5.15
C ASP A 69 -8.87 -1.72 -4.49
N ILE A 70 -8.09 -2.11 -3.49
CA ILE A 70 -7.10 -1.24 -2.83
C ILE A 70 -6.03 -0.76 -3.81
N GLU A 71 -5.48 -1.66 -4.62
CA GLU A 71 -4.49 -1.31 -5.67
C GLU A 71 -5.07 -0.32 -6.69
N ASN A 72 -6.29 -0.57 -7.16
CA ASN A 72 -6.96 0.32 -8.10
C ASN A 72 -7.21 1.72 -7.50
N ILE A 73 -7.64 1.79 -6.24
CA ILE A 73 -7.82 3.05 -5.52
C ILE A 73 -6.49 3.79 -5.38
N LEU A 74 -5.40 3.10 -5.04
CA LEU A 74 -4.06 3.68 -4.92
C LEU A 74 -3.55 4.25 -6.25
N LEU A 75 -3.67 3.48 -7.32
CA LEU A 75 -3.27 3.91 -8.67
C LEU A 75 -4.11 5.12 -9.12
N PHE A 76 -5.41 5.09 -8.85
CA PHE A 76 -6.31 6.19 -9.16
C PHE A 76 -5.97 7.48 -8.41
N ILE A 77 -5.74 7.39 -7.09
CA ILE A 77 -5.31 8.53 -6.27
C ILE A 77 -3.97 9.09 -6.78
N THR A 78 -3.01 8.22 -7.07
CA THR A 78 -1.70 8.61 -7.58
C THR A 78 -1.80 9.30 -8.95
N PHE A 79 -2.69 8.82 -9.81
CA PHE A 79 -2.96 9.41 -11.13
C PHE A 79 -3.62 10.79 -11.02
N ILE A 80 -4.68 10.94 -10.22
CA ILE A 80 -5.30 12.25 -9.97
C ILE A 80 -4.26 13.23 -9.44
N ARG A 81 -3.45 12.79 -8.48
CA ARG A 81 -2.39 13.61 -7.91
C ARG A 81 -1.35 14.01 -8.95
N PHE A 82 -0.96 13.11 -9.84
CA PHE A 82 -0.09 13.43 -10.96
C PHE A 82 -0.69 14.54 -11.85
N VAL A 83 -1.97 14.45 -12.21
CA VAL A 83 -2.67 15.48 -13.03
C VAL A 83 -2.67 16.84 -12.32
N ILE A 84 -3.00 16.87 -11.02
CA ILE A 84 -3.00 18.11 -10.23
C ILE A 84 -1.59 18.71 -10.15
N LEU A 85 -0.57 17.90 -9.93
CA LEU A 85 0.82 18.35 -9.84
C LEU A 85 1.36 18.78 -11.20
N ALA A 86 1.01 18.10 -12.28
CA ALA A 86 1.41 18.45 -13.65
C ALA A 86 0.93 19.86 -14.03
N ASN A 87 -0.29 20.22 -13.61
CA ASN A 87 -0.83 21.57 -13.79
C ASN A 87 -0.14 22.64 -12.92
N ARG A 88 0.43 22.27 -11.77
CA ARG A 88 1.08 23.20 -10.83
C ARG A 88 2.56 23.42 -11.13
N TYR A 89 3.26 22.39 -11.58
CA TYR A 89 4.70 22.38 -11.82
C TYR A 89 4.99 22.09 -13.30
N ASN A 90 5.66 20.97 -13.60
CA ASN A 90 5.97 20.49 -14.94
C ASN A 90 5.82 18.96 -14.92
N ILE A 91 5.40 18.36 -16.03
CA ILE A 91 5.19 16.92 -16.20
C ILE A 91 6.35 16.08 -15.63
N LYS A 92 7.61 16.43 -15.94
CA LYS A 92 8.78 15.69 -15.41
C LYS A 92 8.87 15.72 -13.88
N THR A 93 8.72 16.89 -13.28
CA THR A 93 8.80 17.05 -11.81
C THR A 93 7.64 16.36 -11.12
N SER A 94 6.44 16.50 -11.68
CA SER A 94 5.22 15.88 -11.17
C SER A 94 5.27 14.35 -11.25
N PHE A 95 5.84 13.81 -12.32
CA PHE A 95 6.09 12.38 -12.46
C PHE A 95 6.99 11.87 -11.33
N TYR A 96 8.15 12.50 -11.11
CA TYR A 96 9.04 12.10 -10.00
C TYR A 96 8.36 12.16 -8.64
N ILE A 97 7.62 13.24 -8.33
CA ILE A 97 6.91 13.37 -7.05
C ILE A 97 5.86 12.28 -6.88
N SER A 98 5.12 11.94 -7.94
CA SER A 98 4.12 10.88 -7.92
C SER A 98 4.76 9.48 -7.79
N CYS A 99 5.91 9.22 -8.41
CA CYS A 99 6.64 7.97 -8.22
C CYS A 99 7.15 7.81 -6.79
N ILE A 100 7.65 8.89 -6.17
CA ILE A 100 8.15 8.87 -4.79
C ILE A 100 7.03 8.50 -3.81
N SER A 101 5.81 9.03 -4.02
CA SER A 101 4.66 8.63 -3.20
C SER A 101 4.10 7.27 -3.52
N LEU A 102 4.15 6.85 -4.79
CA LEU A 102 3.74 5.49 -5.14
C LEU A 102 4.63 4.48 -4.44
N PHE A 103 5.94 4.74 -4.40
CA PHE A 103 6.89 3.92 -3.64
C PHE A 103 6.63 3.98 -2.13
N ALA A 104 6.37 5.17 -1.57
CA ALA A 104 5.99 5.27 -0.16
C ALA A 104 4.70 4.49 0.14
N GLY A 105 3.69 4.59 -0.73
CA GLY A 105 2.45 3.81 -0.63
C GLY A 105 2.68 2.32 -0.77
N PHE A 106 3.61 1.92 -1.65
CA PHE A 106 4.01 0.52 -1.80
C PHE A 106 4.57 -0.07 -0.49
N LEU A 107 5.37 0.69 0.29
CA LEU A 107 5.83 0.23 1.61
C LEU A 107 4.68 -0.04 2.59
N TRP A 108 3.63 0.78 2.56
CA TRP A 108 2.44 0.55 3.38
C TRP A 108 1.57 -0.57 2.86
N TYR A 109 1.58 -0.78 1.54
CA TYR A 109 0.87 -1.88 0.91
C TYR A 109 1.54 -3.23 1.23
N THR A 110 2.87 -3.30 1.27
CA THR A 110 3.57 -4.50 1.77
C THR A 110 3.28 -4.73 3.24
N HIS A 111 3.29 -3.67 4.06
CA HIS A 111 2.93 -3.75 5.48
C HIS A 111 1.46 -4.18 5.70
N LEU A 112 0.56 -3.78 4.79
CA LEU A 112 -0.82 -4.25 4.78
C LEU A 112 -0.86 -5.77 4.57
N LYS A 113 -0.14 -6.30 3.56
CA LYS A 113 0.00 -7.74 3.32
C LYS A 113 0.55 -8.49 4.54
N ASP A 114 1.53 -7.90 5.23
CA ASP A 114 2.11 -8.49 6.44
C ASP A 114 1.08 -8.71 7.56
N LEU A 115 0.00 -7.90 7.62
CA LEU A 115 -1.07 -8.10 8.62
C LEU A 115 -1.70 -9.49 8.52
N ILE A 116 -1.84 -10.06 7.32
CA ILE A 116 -2.37 -11.42 7.16
C ILE A 116 -1.35 -12.45 7.65
N GLY A 117 -0.08 -12.28 7.31
CA GLY A 117 0.98 -13.13 7.85
C GLY A 117 1.01 -13.10 9.39
N TRP A 118 0.66 -11.96 10.00
CA TRP A 118 0.69 -11.78 11.45
C TRP A 118 -0.58 -12.13 12.20
N TYR A 119 -1.76 -12.00 11.60
CA TYR A 119 -3.01 -12.30 12.29
C TYR A 119 -3.67 -13.59 11.78
N GLY A 120 -3.32 -14.05 10.59
CA GLY A 120 -3.93 -15.21 9.93
C GLY A 120 -5.44 -15.16 10.00
N ASP A 121 -6.05 -16.29 10.35
CA ASP A 121 -7.50 -16.47 10.41
C ASP A 121 -8.23 -15.49 11.34
N MET A 122 -7.54 -14.85 12.30
CA MET A 122 -8.15 -13.85 13.18
C MET A 122 -8.72 -12.64 12.41
N ILE A 123 -8.19 -12.34 11.22
CA ILE A 123 -8.71 -11.27 10.35
C ILE A 123 -10.09 -11.62 9.78
N SER A 124 -10.44 -12.91 9.66
CA SER A 124 -11.73 -13.34 9.13
C SER A 124 -12.92 -12.99 10.04
N TYR A 125 -12.66 -12.78 11.34
CA TYR A 125 -13.69 -12.41 12.32
C TYR A 125 -14.31 -11.04 12.04
N ASN A 126 -13.67 -10.19 11.24
CA ASN A 126 -14.25 -8.93 10.80
C ASN A 126 -14.74 -9.00 9.35
N ARG A 127 -16.03 -8.67 9.15
CA ARG A 127 -16.65 -8.55 7.84
C ARG A 127 -15.97 -7.51 6.92
N LEU A 128 -15.31 -6.49 7.48
CA LEU A 128 -14.61 -5.47 6.68
C LEU A 128 -13.28 -5.96 6.09
N THR A 129 -12.78 -7.11 6.54
CA THR A 129 -11.49 -7.67 6.12
C THR A 129 -11.61 -9.06 5.52
N SER A 130 -12.82 -9.63 5.44
CA SER A 130 -13.03 -10.97 4.88
C SER A 130 -12.65 -11.04 3.40
N ARG A 131 -13.10 -10.08 2.58
CA ARG A 131 -12.74 -10.06 1.14
C ARG A 131 -11.24 -9.86 0.93
N TYR A 132 -10.63 -9.04 1.77
CA TYR A 132 -9.18 -8.82 1.75
C TYR A 132 -8.42 -10.12 2.06
N MET A 133 -8.88 -10.90 3.04
CA MET A 133 -8.33 -12.22 3.35
C MET A 133 -8.48 -13.19 2.18
N ASP A 134 -9.66 -13.31 1.58
CA ASP A 134 -9.93 -14.26 0.50
C ASP A 134 -9.01 -14.03 -0.72
N ASP A 135 -8.85 -12.76 -1.13
CA ASP A 135 -7.94 -12.38 -2.22
C ASP A 135 -6.49 -12.77 -1.91
N MET A 136 -6.09 -12.62 -0.64
CA MET A 136 -4.71 -12.87 -0.21
C MET A 136 -4.41 -14.35 -0.05
N LEU A 137 -5.34 -15.14 0.49
CA LEU A 137 -5.24 -16.59 0.47
C LEU A 137 -5.10 -17.08 -0.97
N THR A 138 -5.91 -16.54 -1.89
CA THR A 138 -5.80 -16.87 -3.32
C THR A 138 -4.42 -16.52 -3.89
N GLU A 139 -3.86 -15.35 -3.57
CA GLU A 139 -2.50 -14.99 -3.99
C GLU A 139 -1.45 -15.97 -3.44
N THR A 140 -1.51 -16.32 -2.15
CA THR A 140 -0.58 -17.28 -1.54
C THR A 140 -0.65 -18.67 -2.18
N TYR A 141 -1.86 -19.19 -2.47
CA TYR A 141 -2.02 -20.46 -3.18
C TYR A 141 -1.43 -20.41 -4.60
N ILE A 142 -1.57 -19.28 -5.31
CA ILE A 142 -0.98 -19.08 -6.64
C ILE A 142 0.55 -19.01 -6.54
N GLU A 143 1.09 -18.30 -5.56
CA GLU A 143 2.54 -18.21 -5.34
C GLU A 143 3.15 -19.55 -4.98
N ASP A 144 2.52 -20.34 -4.10
CA ASP A 144 2.96 -21.68 -3.76
C ASP A 144 2.92 -22.62 -4.97
N THR A 145 1.85 -22.55 -5.76
CA THR A 145 1.75 -23.29 -7.02
C THR A 145 2.83 -22.87 -8.02
N ARG A 146 3.14 -21.57 -8.09
CA ARG A 146 4.21 -21.04 -8.94
C ARG A 146 5.59 -21.48 -8.44
N ASN A 147 5.84 -21.44 -7.14
CA ASN A 147 7.09 -21.89 -6.53
C ASN A 147 7.30 -23.40 -6.74
N GLN A 148 6.23 -24.20 -6.64
CA GLN A 148 6.25 -25.61 -7.02
C GLN A 148 6.50 -25.81 -8.53
N LYS A 149 5.90 -25.01 -9.41
CA LYS A 149 6.19 -25.06 -10.87
C LYS A 149 7.61 -24.62 -11.22
N ILE A 150 8.18 -23.65 -10.51
CA ILE A 150 9.58 -23.21 -10.66
C ILE A 150 10.54 -24.35 -10.28
N MET A 151 10.13 -25.26 -9.40
CA MET A 151 10.87 -26.49 -9.08
C MET A 151 10.94 -27.48 -10.26
N TYR A 152 10.06 -27.37 -11.27
CA TYR A 152 9.95 -28.32 -12.40
C TYR A 152 10.41 -27.78 -13.77
N LEU A 153 10.75 -26.49 -13.89
CA LEU A 153 11.23 -25.87 -15.15
C LEU A 153 12.61 -25.24 -14.95
N GLU A 154 13.60 -26.08 -14.64
CA GLU A 154 14.88 -25.65 -14.08
C GLU A 154 15.89 -25.10 -15.10
N PHE A 155 15.66 -25.15 -16.42
CA PHE A 155 16.72 -24.75 -17.38
C PHE A 155 16.61 -23.32 -17.93
N ILE A 156 15.39 -22.79 -18.15
CA ILE A 156 15.20 -21.54 -18.94
C ILE A 156 14.99 -20.30 -18.06
N ASN A 157 14.65 -20.46 -16.78
CA ASN A 157 14.20 -19.35 -15.92
C ASN A 157 15.02 -19.20 -14.62
N GLN A 158 16.32 -19.48 -14.65
CA GLN A 158 17.16 -19.36 -13.47
C GLN A 158 17.57 -17.91 -13.20
N ASN A 159 17.31 -17.45 -11.97
CA ASN A 159 17.91 -16.26 -11.35
C ASN A 159 19.44 -16.28 -11.59
N PRO A 160 20.16 -15.17 -11.82
CA PRO A 160 21.57 -15.18 -12.24
C PRO A 160 22.49 -16.01 -11.33
N LEU A 161 22.18 -16.08 -10.03
CA LEU A 161 22.89 -16.92 -9.07
C LEU A 161 22.62 -18.42 -9.25
N ASN A 162 21.39 -18.80 -9.57
CA ASN A 162 21.06 -20.19 -9.88
C ASN A 162 21.67 -20.60 -11.22
N PHE A 163 21.68 -19.69 -12.20
CA PHE A 163 22.38 -19.89 -13.47
C PHE A 163 23.89 -20.07 -13.26
N LEU A 164 24.52 -19.27 -12.42
CA LEU A 164 25.93 -19.44 -12.07
C LEU A 164 26.18 -20.75 -11.31
N LYS A 165 25.31 -21.10 -10.36
CA LYS A 165 25.38 -22.35 -9.60
C LYS A 165 25.23 -23.56 -10.51
N SER A 166 24.23 -23.57 -11.40
CA SER A 166 24.00 -24.65 -12.35
C SER A 166 25.14 -24.71 -13.37
N SER A 167 25.63 -23.57 -13.86
CA SER A 167 26.80 -23.52 -14.75
C SER A 167 28.05 -24.11 -14.09
N LEU A 168 28.29 -23.83 -12.81
CA LEU A 168 29.39 -24.44 -12.06
C LEU A 168 29.20 -25.95 -11.87
N VAL A 169 27.97 -26.40 -11.58
CA VAL A 169 27.65 -27.82 -11.44
C VAL A 169 27.79 -28.56 -12.78
N TYR A 170 27.25 -28.01 -13.87
CA TYR A 170 27.36 -28.57 -15.22
C TYR A 170 28.81 -28.54 -15.74
N ALA A 171 29.57 -27.48 -15.45
CA ALA A 171 31.00 -27.43 -15.78
C ALA A 171 31.81 -28.48 -15.01
N SER A 172 31.33 -28.89 -13.84
CA SER A 172 31.93 -29.98 -13.07
C SER A 172 31.47 -31.38 -13.50
N GLU A 173 30.48 -31.52 -14.38
CA GLU A 173 29.94 -32.83 -14.74
C GLU A 173 30.59 -33.38 -16.02
N ARG A 174 31.15 -34.60 -15.95
CA ARG A 174 31.72 -35.31 -17.09
C ARG A 174 31.22 -36.74 -17.10
N ASN A 175 30.54 -37.15 -18.17
CA ASN A 175 29.98 -38.49 -18.36
C ASN A 175 29.04 -38.94 -17.21
N GLY A 176 28.25 -38.03 -16.65
CA GLY A 176 27.31 -38.31 -15.54
C GLY A 176 27.95 -38.35 -14.14
N TYR A 177 29.26 -38.07 -14.02
CA TYR A 177 29.96 -37.96 -12.75
C TYR A 177 30.37 -36.52 -12.47
N ARG A 178 30.15 -36.06 -11.24
CA ARG A 178 30.57 -34.73 -10.78
C ARG A 178 32.03 -34.77 -10.35
N ILE A 179 32.85 -33.93 -10.96
CA ILE A 179 34.25 -33.67 -10.62
C ILE A 179 34.25 -32.81 -9.36
N ASP A 180 34.33 -33.46 -8.19
CA ASP A 180 34.61 -32.79 -6.93
C ASP A 180 36.09 -33.02 -6.54
N PRO A 181 36.95 -31.98 -6.59
CA PRO A 181 38.36 -32.07 -6.24
C PRO A 181 38.60 -32.61 -4.82
N VAL A 182 37.67 -32.36 -3.88
CA VAL A 182 37.77 -32.83 -2.50
C VAL A 182 37.58 -34.35 -2.45
N SER A 183 36.54 -34.87 -3.12
CA SER A 183 36.34 -36.31 -3.27
C SER A 183 37.51 -37.01 -3.97
N MET A 184 38.12 -36.37 -4.98
CA MET A 184 39.29 -36.91 -5.70
C MET A 184 40.53 -37.01 -4.80
N PHE A 185 40.75 -36.00 -3.96
CA PHE A 185 41.82 -36.03 -2.97
C PHE A 185 41.61 -37.16 -1.97
N ILE A 186 40.38 -37.32 -1.47
CA ILE A 186 40.04 -38.38 -0.51
C ILE A 186 40.14 -39.77 -1.14
N SER A 187 39.81 -39.92 -2.42
CA SER A 187 39.92 -41.20 -3.12
C SER A 187 41.36 -41.70 -3.25
N ASN A 188 42.34 -40.78 -3.27
CA ASN A 188 43.77 -41.05 -3.40
C ASN A 188 44.48 -41.31 -2.06
N LEU A 189 43.77 -41.27 -0.92
CA LEU A 189 44.37 -41.56 0.39
C LEU A 189 44.60 -43.07 0.62
N PRO A 190 45.61 -43.46 1.43
CA PRO A 190 45.82 -44.84 1.86
C PRO A 190 44.59 -45.44 2.56
N GLU A 191 44.32 -46.72 2.35
CA GLU A 191 43.08 -47.39 2.83
C GLU A 191 42.86 -47.27 4.35
N THR A 192 43.94 -47.23 5.13
CA THR A 192 43.91 -47.08 6.60
C THR A 192 43.29 -45.75 7.06
N VAL A 193 43.47 -44.69 6.28
CA VAL A 193 42.99 -43.33 6.59
C VAL A 193 41.71 -43.00 5.81
N LYS A 194 41.53 -43.62 4.65
CA LYS A 194 40.42 -43.38 3.73
C LYS A 194 39.04 -43.60 4.36
N ASN A 195 38.87 -44.63 5.20
CA ASN A 195 37.57 -44.93 5.83
C ASN A 195 37.15 -43.86 6.85
N GLN A 196 38.08 -43.34 7.65
CA GLN A 196 37.79 -42.29 8.64
C GLN A 196 37.53 -40.94 7.95
N VAL A 197 38.34 -40.61 6.94
CA VAL A 197 38.20 -39.34 6.21
C VAL A 197 36.97 -39.33 5.32
N SER A 198 36.60 -40.44 4.68
CA SER A 198 35.38 -40.54 3.87
C SER A 198 34.11 -40.36 4.71
N GLN A 199 34.05 -40.98 5.90
CA GLN A 199 32.95 -40.78 6.84
C GLN A 199 32.83 -39.31 7.28
N GLY A 200 33.95 -38.66 7.58
CA GLY A 200 34.00 -37.23 7.89
C GLY A 200 33.51 -36.37 6.73
N TYR A 201 33.98 -36.64 5.51
CA TYR A 201 33.58 -35.95 4.28
C TYR A 201 32.08 -36.05 4.01
N TYR A 202 31.49 -37.25 4.05
CA TYR A 202 30.05 -37.41 3.82
C TYR A 202 29.21 -36.79 4.94
N SER A 203 29.68 -36.81 6.19
CA SER A 203 29.02 -36.09 7.29
C SER A 203 29.03 -34.57 7.08
N ILE A 204 30.17 -34.03 6.64
CA ILE A 204 30.32 -32.60 6.37
C ILE A 204 29.41 -32.16 5.21
N TYR A 205 29.44 -32.85 4.08
CA TYR A 205 28.64 -32.48 2.90
C TYR A 205 27.14 -32.84 3.03
N GLY A 206 26.80 -33.91 3.75
CA GLY A 206 25.43 -34.37 3.94
C GLY A 206 24.68 -33.62 5.04
N ASN A 207 25.35 -33.28 6.14
CA ASN A 207 24.70 -32.71 7.32
C ASN A 207 25.19 -31.31 7.66
N VAL A 208 26.52 -31.10 7.77
CA VAL A 208 27.08 -29.85 8.28
C VAL A 208 26.88 -28.69 7.31
N PHE A 209 27.29 -28.84 6.04
CA PHE A 209 27.13 -27.78 5.03
C PHE A 209 25.66 -27.44 4.77
N PRO A 210 24.74 -28.41 4.54
CA PRO A 210 23.33 -28.10 4.40
C PRO A 210 22.73 -27.46 5.64
N GLY A 211 23.14 -27.89 6.84
CA GLY A 211 22.73 -27.29 8.11
C GLY A 211 23.17 -25.83 8.23
N ILE A 212 24.44 -25.54 8.00
CA ILE A 212 25.00 -24.18 8.00
C ILE A 212 24.34 -23.32 6.92
N TRP A 213 24.14 -23.86 5.70
CA TRP A 213 23.53 -23.13 4.60
C TRP A 213 22.06 -22.79 4.90
N ARG A 214 21.29 -23.73 5.45
CA ARG A 214 19.91 -23.49 5.90
C ARG A 214 19.87 -22.46 7.02
N PHE A 215 20.78 -22.55 7.99
CA PHE A 215 20.87 -21.60 9.08
C PHE A 215 21.20 -20.19 8.59
N ILE A 216 22.28 -20.03 7.82
CA ILE A 216 22.68 -18.73 7.24
C ILE A 216 21.59 -18.19 6.32
N GLY A 217 21.02 -19.03 5.46
CA GLY A 217 19.94 -18.65 4.56
C GLY A 217 18.72 -18.14 5.31
N GLY A 218 18.28 -18.84 6.36
CA GLY A 218 17.16 -18.42 7.20
C GLY A 218 17.45 -17.11 7.93
N GLN A 219 18.61 -17.00 8.56
CA GLN A 219 19.01 -15.77 9.25
C GLN A 219 19.14 -14.57 8.31
N LEU A 220 19.67 -14.77 7.09
CA LEU A 220 19.73 -13.71 6.09
C LEU A 220 18.34 -13.29 5.62
N GLN A 221 17.40 -14.22 5.45
CA GLN A 221 16.03 -13.88 5.07
C GLN A 221 15.34 -13.02 6.15
N GLU A 222 15.53 -13.34 7.42
CA GLU A 222 14.98 -12.57 8.54
C GLU A 222 15.60 -11.16 8.67
N ILE A 223 16.91 -11.04 8.44
CA ILE A 223 17.66 -9.78 8.62
C ILE A 223 17.64 -8.91 7.34
N ALA A 224 17.37 -9.48 6.17
CA ALA A 224 17.41 -8.78 4.88
C ALA A 224 16.54 -7.51 4.83
N PRO A 225 15.29 -7.47 5.32
CA PRO A 225 14.47 -6.26 5.32
C PRO A 225 15.13 -5.12 6.12
N LEU A 226 15.72 -5.45 7.27
CA LEU A 226 16.43 -4.48 8.11
C LEU A 226 17.72 -3.99 7.43
N LEU A 227 18.48 -4.87 6.79
CA LEU A 227 19.66 -4.49 6.01
C LEU A 227 19.28 -3.57 4.86
N MET A 228 18.23 -3.89 4.11
CA MET A 228 17.72 -3.04 3.02
C MET A 228 17.36 -1.65 3.54
N TYR A 229 16.67 -1.57 4.68
CA TYR A 229 16.41 -0.29 5.35
C TYR A 229 17.71 0.45 5.69
N VAL A 230 18.68 -0.19 6.33
CA VAL A 230 19.96 0.47 6.70
C VAL A 230 20.72 0.95 5.46
N PHE A 231 20.88 0.12 4.44
CA PHE A 231 21.61 0.50 3.23
C PHE A 231 20.92 1.61 2.44
N ILE A 232 19.60 1.55 2.26
CA ILE A 232 18.86 2.50 1.43
C ILE A 232 18.54 3.79 2.18
N VAL A 233 18.00 3.69 3.40
CA VAL A 233 17.49 4.84 4.17
C VAL A 233 18.58 5.51 4.98
N ARG A 234 19.48 4.74 5.61
CA ARG A 234 20.49 5.27 6.55
C ARG A 234 21.79 5.65 5.84
N ILE A 235 22.40 4.70 5.13
CA ILE A 235 23.71 4.91 4.47
C ILE A 235 23.54 5.77 3.22
N ASN A 236 22.64 5.38 2.31
CA ASN A 236 22.41 6.09 1.04
C ASN A 236 21.36 7.22 1.14
N LYS A 237 21.32 7.93 2.27
CA LYS A 237 20.35 9.01 2.54
C LYS A 237 20.31 10.15 1.50
N LYS A 238 21.39 10.31 0.71
CA LYS A 238 21.50 11.30 -0.38
C LYS A 238 20.57 10.96 -1.55
N TYR A 239 20.38 9.68 -1.83
CA TYR A 239 19.63 9.18 -2.98
C TYR A 239 18.18 8.87 -2.64
N CYS A 240 17.87 8.64 -1.35
CA CYS A 240 16.52 8.34 -0.89
C CYS A 240 15.75 9.62 -0.49
N PRO A 241 14.64 9.95 -1.20
CA PRO A 241 13.77 11.07 -0.85
C PRO A 241 13.27 11.01 0.59
N TYR A 242 13.14 12.17 1.22
CA TYR A 242 12.72 12.26 2.63
C TYR A 242 11.36 11.58 2.90
N LEU A 243 10.40 11.67 1.96
CA LEU A 243 9.09 11.03 2.09
C LEU A 243 9.21 9.52 2.31
N ILE A 244 10.03 8.86 1.50
CA ILE A 244 10.26 7.41 1.57
C ILE A 244 10.98 7.08 2.88
N ARG A 245 12.03 7.84 3.22
CA ARG A 245 12.78 7.63 4.47
C ARG A 245 11.89 7.72 5.70
N TRP A 246 10.99 8.71 5.76
CA TRP A 246 10.10 8.89 6.88
C TRP A 246 9.09 7.75 7.01
N HIS A 247 8.38 7.39 5.93
CA HIS A 247 7.37 6.33 6.00
C HIS A 247 8.01 4.97 6.29
N TRP A 248 9.17 4.68 5.70
CA TRP A 248 9.89 3.44 5.99
C TRP A 248 10.38 3.38 7.43
N THR A 249 10.98 4.45 7.94
CA THR A 249 11.42 4.50 9.35
C THR A 249 10.24 4.39 10.31
N TYR A 250 9.11 5.01 9.97
CA TYR A 250 7.88 4.91 10.75
C TYR A 250 7.43 3.45 10.90
N LEU A 251 7.39 2.69 9.81
CA LEU A 251 7.03 1.27 9.83
C LEU A 251 7.99 0.43 10.69
N ILE A 252 9.30 0.71 10.64
CA ILE A 252 10.28 0.02 11.50
C ILE A 252 10.08 0.37 12.98
N VAL A 253 9.71 1.60 13.30
CA VAL A 253 9.45 2.00 14.68
C VAL A 253 8.10 1.44 15.17
N SER A 254 7.08 1.40 14.32
CA SER A 254 5.76 0.87 14.69
C SER A 254 5.78 -0.66 14.85
N SER A 255 6.56 -1.38 14.04
CA SER A 255 6.67 -2.84 14.11
C SER A 255 7.15 -3.35 15.47
N LEU A 256 7.94 -2.55 16.21
CA LEU A 256 8.33 -2.86 17.59
C LEU A 256 7.13 -2.99 18.54
N PHE A 257 6.10 -2.17 18.35
CA PHE A 257 4.88 -2.21 19.15
C PHE A 257 3.88 -3.21 18.60
N GLU A 258 3.72 -3.25 17.29
CA GLU A 258 2.83 -4.17 16.60
C GLU A 258 3.17 -5.62 16.98
N GLY A 259 4.46 -5.98 17.02
CA GLY A 259 4.91 -7.31 17.41
C GLY A 259 4.42 -7.76 18.79
N GLU A 260 4.40 -6.87 19.78
CA GLU A 260 3.87 -7.20 21.11
C GLU A 260 2.34 -7.32 21.11
N ILE A 261 1.65 -6.44 20.39
CA ILE A 261 0.19 -6.49 20.25
C ILE A 261 -0.22 -7.83 19.60
N ILE A 262 0.46 -8.22 18.53
CA ILE A 262 0.22 -9.48 17.81
C ILE A 262 0.43 -10.68 18.73
N ARG A 263 1.51 -10.70 19.52
CA ARG A 263 1.77 -11.77 20.50
C ARG A 263 0.63 -11.92 21.51
N ILE A 264 0.12 -10.81 22.02
CA ILE A 264 -1.01 -10.83 22.98
C ILE A 264 -2.27 -11.35 22.28
N MET A 265 -2.56 -10.90 21.05
CA MET A 265 -3.74 -11.34 20.30
C MET A 265 -3.69 -12.84 20.01
N TYR A 266 -2.54 -13.39 19.59
CA TYR A 266 -2.40 -14.83 19.38
C TYR A 266 -2.66 -15.63 20.66
N ARG A 267 -2.15 -15.18 21.80
CA ARG A 267 -2.40 -15.86 23.09
C ARG A 267 -3.88 -15.88 23.44
N LEU A 268 -4.58 -14.76 23.22
CA LEU A 268 -6.03 -14.68 23.44
C LEU A 268 -6.78 -15.60 22.48
N TYR A 269 -6.42 -15.61 21.21
CA TYR A 269 -7.03 -16.48 20.20
C TYR A 269 -6.80 -17.97 20.49
N THR A 270 -5.58 -18.35 20.90
CA THR A 270 -5.28 -19.73 21.33
C THR A 270 -6.08 -20.10 22.57
N TYR A 271 -6.22 -19.21 23.54
CA TYR A 271 -7.05 -19.44 24.71
C TYR A 271 -8.54 -19.63 24.35
N ASP A 272 -9.06 -18.79 23.44
CA ASP A 272 -10.42 -18.91 22.93
C ASP A 272 -10.65 -20.28 22.26
N SER A 273 -9.77 -20.63 21.32
CA SER A 273 -9.94 -21.80 20.45
C SER A 273 -9.58 -23.13 21.11
N MET A 274 -8.57 -23.16 21.99
CA MET A 274 -8.10 -24.40 22.61
C MET A 274 -8.63 -24.63 24.02
N VAL A 275 -9.16 -23.60 24.69
CA VAL A 275 -9.64 -23.72 26.08
C VAL A 275 -11.13 -23.38 26.19
N LEU A 276 -11.56 -22.18 25.78
CA LEU A 276 -12.95 -21.74 26.00
C LEU A 276 -13.95 -22.55 25.17
N ILE A 277 -13.74 -22.64 23.86
CA ILE A 277 -14.64 -23.37 22.94
C ILE A 277 -14.71 -24.86 23.30
N PRO A 278 -13.60 -25.59 23.50
CA PRO A 278 -13.65 -27.01 23.86
C PRO A 278 -14.22 -27.28 25.25
N SER A 279 -14.12 -26.32 26.18
CA SER A 279 -14.72 -26.42 27.53
C SER A 279 -16.18 -25.95 27.58
N GLU A 280 -16.80 -25.70 26.42
CA GLU A 280 -18.19 -25.22 26.29
C GLU A 280 -18.48 -23.88 27.00
N ARG A 281 -17.44 -23.07 27.24
CA ARG A 281 -17.55 -21.74 27.89
C ARG A 281 -17.84 -20.65 26.85
N PHE A 282 -18.95 -20.79 26.15
CA PHE A 282 -19.30 -19.94 25.01
C PHE A 282 -19.57 -18.48 25.39
N ASP A 283 -20.10 -18.20 26.59
CA ASP A 283 -20.37 -16.82 27.04
C ASP A 283 -19.09 -15.99 27.14
N GLU A 284 -18.01 -16.59 27.63
CA GLU A 284 -16.70 -15.94 27.74
C GLU A 284 -16.04 -15.77 26.37
N SER A 285 -16.19 -16.77 25.50
CA SER A 285 -15.72 -16.69 24.12
C SER A 285 -16.41 -15.56 23.36
N ALA A 286 -17.73 -15.43 23.52
CA ALA A 286 -18.52 -14.36 22.90
C ALA A 286 -18.14 -12.95 23.38
N LEU A 287 -17.58 -12.82 24.59
CA LEU A 287 -17.02 -11.55 25.08
C LEU A 287 -15.60 -11.29 24.57
N LEU A 288 -14.81 -12.35 24.40
CA LEU A 288 -13.40 -12.24 24.01
C LEU A 288 -13.23 -11.96 22.50
N GLN A 289 -14.07 -12.57 21.66
CA GLN A 289 -14.02 -12.41 20.20
C GLN A 289 -14.14 -10.95 19.73
N PRO A 290 -15.10 -10.15 20.23
CA PRO A 290 -15.19 -8.73 19.89
C PRO A 290 -13.94 -7.92 20.29
N ILE A 291 -13.24 -8.30 21.35
CA ILE A 291 -12.07 -7.56 21.85
C ILE A 291 -10.91 -7.65 20.85
N PHE A 292 -10.53 -8.86 20.43
CA PHE A 292 -9.47 -8.99 19.44
C PHE A 292 -9.93 -8.52 18.05
N MET A 293 -11.20 -8.71 17.68
CA MET A 293 -11.77 -8.15 16.45
C MET A 293 -11.60 -6.63 16.41
N MET A 294 -11.93 -5.92 17.50
CA MET A 294 -11.78 -4.47 17.58
C MET A 294 -10.32 -4.03 17.44
N ILE A 295 -9.38 -4.72 18.10
CA ILE A 295 -7.95 -4.40 18.04
C ILE A 295 -7.40 -4.62 16.62
N ILE A 296 -7.71 -5.76 16.00
CA ILE A 296 -7.28 -6.09 14.63
C ILE A 296 -7.86 -5.08 13.64
N THR A 297 -9.14 -4.74 13.80
CA THR A 297 -9.81 -3.73 12.96
C THR A 297 -9.15 -2.37 13.10
N MET A 298 -8.88 -1.93 14.33
CA MET A 298 -8.17 -0.68 14.60
C MET A 298 -6.79 -0.68 13.95
N HIS A 299 -6.04 -1.78 14.05
CA HIS A 299 -4.74 -1.91 13.42
C HIS A 299 -4.84 -1.84 11.88
N TYR A 300 -5.76 -2.59 11.27
CA TYR A 300 -6.04 -2.52 9.84
C TYR A 300 -6.37 -1.10 9.38
N PHE A 301 -7.22 -0.37 10.11
CA PHE A 301 -7.55 1.02 9.80
C PHE A 301 -6.33 1.94 9.90
N LEU A 302 -5.44 1.75 10.88
CA LEU A 302 -4.21 2.54 11.00
C LEU A 302 -3.26 2.31 9.83
N VAL A 303 -3.13 1.07 9.36
CA VAL A 303 -2.31 0.74 8.18
C VAL A 303 -2.92 1.33 6.91
N CYS A 304 -4.23 1.20 6.71
CA CYS A 304 -4.95 1.84 5.61
C CYS A 304 -4.82 3.37 5.64
N LEU A 305 -4.82 3.98 6.83
CA LEU A 305 -4.59 5.42 7.00
C LEU A 305 -3.17 5.80 6.57
N GLY A 306 -2.15 5.07 7.04
CA GLY A 306 -0.76 5.29 6.65
C GLY A 306 -0.53 5.16 5.14
N LEU A 307 -1.14 4.13 4.54
CA LEU A 307 -1.18 3.89 3.10
C LEU A 307 -1.78 5.08 2.33
N LEU A 308 -2.92 5.58 2.78
CA LEU A 308 -3.60 6.73 2.18
C LEU A 308 -2.74 8.00 2.26
N HIS A 309 -2.15 8.27 3.42
CA HIS A 309 -1.22 9.40 3.61
C HIS A 309 -0.03 9.31 2.65
N ALA A 310 0.58 8.14 2.54
CA ALA A 310 1.73 7.90 1.67
C ALA A 310 1.38 8.11 0.19
N ALA A 311 0.21 7.63 -0.27
CA ALA A 311 -0.30 7.84 -1.63
C ALA A 311 -0.53 9.33 -1.94
N PHE A 312 -1.07 10.10 -0.98
CA PHE A 312 -1.16 11.56 -1.08
C PHE A 312 0.18 12.28 -0.91
N GLY A 313 1.25 11.55 -0.59
CA GLY A 313 2.57 12.09 -0.28
C GLY A 313 2.56 13.02 0.92
N GLN A 314 1.65 12.78 1.86
CA GLN A 314 1.54 13.47 3.14
C GLN A 314 2.17 12.63 4.25
N TYR A 315 2.45 13.29 5.37
CA TYR A 315 2.86 12.63 6.61
C TYR A 315 1.69 12.64 7.59
N PHE A 316 1.80 11.86 8.66
CA PHE A 316 0.85 11.86 9.77
C PHE A 316 1.59 11.88 11.10
N TYR A 317 0.89 12.24 12.17
CA TYR A 317 1.51 12.35 13.48
C TYR A 317 0.79 11.46 14.47
N ILE A 318 1.48 10.44 14.95
CA ILE A 318 1.07 9.67 16.13
C ILE A 318 2.13 9.94 17.20
N PRO A 319 1.72 10.46 18.39
CA PRO A 319 2.67 10.73 19.47
C PRO A 319 3.54 9.51 19.75
N PHE A 320 4.75 9.76 20.24
CA PHE A 320 5.78 8.73 20.45
C PHE A 320 6.33 8.13 19.15
N LEU A 321 5.50 7.52 18.28
CA LEU A 321 5.96 6.88 17.04
C LEU A 321 6.60 7.91 16.08
N THR A 322 5.92 9.03 15.84
CA THR A 322 6.45 10.09 14.98
C THR A 322 7.68 10.74 15.61
N GLU A 323 7.71 10.99 16.92
CA GLU A 323 8.89 11.60 17.56
C GLU A 323 10.13 10.69 17.45
N ASN A 324 9.98 9.38 17.66
CA ASN A 324 11.08 8.42 17.46
C ASN A 324 11.52 8.36 16.00
N THR A 325 10.57 8.35 15.06
CA THR A 325 10.85 8.40 13.62
C THR A 325 11.70 9.64 13.29
N GLU A 326 11.33 10.81 13.81
CA GLU A 326 12.03 12.07 13.56
C GLU A 326 13.45 12.10 14.17
N ILE A 327 13.64 11.50 15.35
CA ILE A 327 14.98 11.35 15.96
C ILE A 327 15.90 10.55 15.06
N HIS A 328 15.39 9.49 14.43
CA HIS A 328 16.19 8.68 13.52
C HIS A 328 16.49 9.41 12.21
N ILE A 329 15.52 10.03 11.54
CA ILE A 329 15.74 10.56 10.18
C ILE A 329 16.25 12.00 10.13
N GLY A 330 15.99 12.79 11.17
CA GLY A 330 16.25 14.23 11.25
C GLY A 330 15.20 15.09 10.54
N LYS A 331 15.42 16.40 10.49
CA LYS A 331 14.45 17.37 9.95
C LYS A 331 14.25 17.25 8.44
N ARG A 332 13.04 17.60 7.99
CA ARG A 332 12.70 17.68 6.56
C ARG A 332 13.46 18.83 5.87
N PRO A 333 14.03 18.61 4.68
CA PRO A 333 14.60 19.70 3.89
C PRO A 333 13.50 20.59 3.30
N GLN A 334 13.32 21.80 3.85
CA GLN A 334 12.27 22.75 3.45
C GLN A 334 12.41 23.23 1.99
N ASN A 335 13.64 23.25 1.44
CA ASN A 335 13.93 23.74 0.09
C ASN A 335 13.68 22.69 -1.01
N SER A 336 13.37 21.44 -0.67
CA SER A 336 13.21 20.36 -1.64
C SER A 336 11.74 20.12 -1.97
N ILE A 337 11.37 20.25 -3.25
CA ILE A 337 10.02 19.95 -3.75
C ILE A 337 9.71 18.44 -3.66
N TYR A 338 10.75 17.60 -3.69
CA TYR A 338 10.64 16.13 -3.60
C TYR A 338 10.41 15.60 -2.19
N SER A 339 10.39 16.49 -1.19
CA SER A 339 10.18 16.13 0.22
C SER A 339 8.71 15.97 0.60
N GLY A 340 7.77 15.93 -0.35
CA GLY A 340 6.35 15.65 -0.10
C GLY A 340 5.60 16.76 0.65
N GLY A 341 4.63 16.34 1.46
CA GLY A 341 3.75 17.17 2.28
C GLY A 341 4.48 17.95 3.37
N TYR A 342 3.74 18.67 4.21
CA TYR A 342 4.35 19.46 5.29
C TYR A 342 4.47 18.65 6.57
N THR A 343 5.60 18.80 7.26
CA THR A 343 5.88 18.28 8.59
C THR A 343 5.69 19.39 9.61
N SER A 344 4.48 19.93 9.68
CA SER A 344 4.13 21.12 10.47
C SER A 344 4.42 20.99 11.97
N TRP A 345 4.50 19.77 12.52
CA TRP A 345 4.96 19.53 13.90
C TRP A 345 6.45 19.84 14.11
N GLN A 346 7.27 19.83 13.05
CA GLN A 346 8.69 20.23 13.10
C GLN A 346 8.85 21.75 13.12
N ASP A 347 7.92 22.48 12.49
CA ASP A 347 7.96 23.94 12.33
C ASP A 347 7.32 24.70 13.51
N GLY A 348 7.07 24.03 14.64
CA GLY A 348 6.54 24.66 15.86
C GLY A 348 5.03 24.92 15.87
N SER A 349 4.27 24.41 14.89
CA SER A 349 2.81 24.46 14.97
C SER A 349 2.29 23.57 16.12
N SER A 350 1.13 23.92 16.70
CA SER A 350 0.59 23.19 17.85
C SER A 350 0.37 21.72 17.52
N LYS A 351 1.17 20.82 18.13
CA LYS A 351 1.04 19.35 18.03
C LYS A 351 -0.31 18.82 18.53
N GLN A 352 -1.08 19.68 19.21
CA GLN A 352 -2.36 19.36 19.83
C GLN A 352 -3.47 20.26 19.28
N ILE A 353 -4.65 19.68 19.09
CA ILE A 353 -5.92 20.36 18.87
C ILE A 353 -6.56 20.55 20.24
N GLN A 354 -6.96 21.77 20.55
CA GLN A 354 -7.75 22.06 21.73
C GLN A 354 -9.22 22.06 21.33
N ILE A 355 -10.00 21.15 21.92
CA ILE A 355 -11.45 21.08 21.75
C ILE A 355 -12.06 21.60 23.04
N MET A 356 -12.83 22.68 22.94
CA MET A 356 -13.60 23.23 24.05
C MET A 356 -14.91 22.47 24.13
N THR A 357 -15.15 21.77 25.23
CA THR A 357 -16.46 21.15 25.52
C THR A 357 -17.46 22.26 25.89
N LYS A 358 -18.78 21.99 25.77
CA LYS A 358 -19.84 22.95 26.13
C LYS A 358 -19.67 23.50 27.56
N ASP A 359 -19.08 22.72 28.45
CA ASP A 359 -18.81 23.08 29.85
C ASP A 359 -17.50 23.87 30.07
N LYS A 360 -16.93 24.48 29.02
CA LYS A 360 -15.66 25.23 29.05
C LYS A 360 -14.43 24.42 29.51
N LYS A 361 -14.53 23.10 29.61
CA LYS A 361 -13.36 22.21 29.78
C LYS A 361 -12.63 22.08 28.45
N SER A 362 -11.30 22.21 28.47
CA SER A 362 -10.50 22.07 27.26
C SER A 362 -9.83 20.70 27.20
N LEU A 363 -10.21 19.88 26.23
CA LEU A 363 -9.55 18.62 25.93
C LEU A 363 -8.48 18.86 24.87
N LYS A 364 -7.27 18.33 25.09
CA LYS A 364 -6.16 18.43 24.15
C LYS A 364 -5.92 17.07 23.52
N PHE A 365 -6.12 16.97 22.20
CA PHE A 365 -5.87 15.75 21.43
C PHE A 365 -4.72 15.97 20.45
N PRO A 366 -3.87 14.97 20.18
CA PRO A 366 -2.84 15.10 19.16
C PRO A 366 -3.49 15.34 17.79
N ARG A 367 -2.94 16.27 17.02
CA ARG A 367 -3.39 16.49 15.63
C ARG A 367 -2.85 15.36 14.76
N LEU A 368 -3.73 14.52 14.22
CA LEU A 368 -3.32 13.40 13.36
C LEU A 368 -3.24 13.81 11.87
N TRP A 369 -3.97 14.86 11.46
CA TRP A 369 -4.12 15.28 10.06
C TRP A 369 -3.97 16.81 9.88
N TRP A 370 -3.20 17.24 8.88
CA TRP A 370 -3.00 18.67 8.53
C TRP A 370 -3.61 19.08 7.16
N GLY A 371 -4.54 18.28 6.64
CA GLY A 371 -5.25 18.58 5.40
C GLY A 371 -4.68 17.85 4.18
N TRP A 372 -5.54 17.68 3.17
CA TRP A 372 -5.28 16.96 1.91
C TRP A 372 -4.12 17.51 1.07
N LEU A 373 -3.73 18.77 1.30
CA LEU A 373 -2.67 19.47 0.58
C LEU A 373 -1.67 20.17 1.51
N GLY A 374 -1.68 19.81 2.80
CA GLY A 374 -0.83 20.41 3.83
C GLY A 374 -0.85 21.95 3.80
N LYS A 375 -1.99 22.55 4.15
CA LYS A 375 -1.95 23.98 4.51
C LYS A 375 -1.48 24.05 5.95
N GLY A 376 -0.18 24.30 6.14
CA GLY A 376 0.35 24.67 7.44
C GLY A 376 -0.44 25.87 7.98
N ALA A 377 -0.95 25.74 9.20
CA ALA A 377 -1.38 26.90 9.96
C ALA A 377 -0.12 27.69 10.34
N TYR A 378 0.04 28.86 9.72
CA TYR A 378 0.90 29.96 10.14
C TYR A 378 2.42 29.73 10.20
N LEU A 379 3.07 29.97 9.06
CA LEU A 379 4.05 31.05 8.98
C LEU A 379 3.44 32.08 8.02
N ASN A 380 2.80 33.11 8.58
CA ASN A 380 2.41 34.30 7.84
C ASN A 380 3.70 34.99 7.41
N ASN A 381 4.32 34.51 6.33
CA ASN A 381 5.27 35.33 5.60
C ASN A 381 4.40 36.37 4.88
N SER A 382 4.28 37.55 5.49
CA SER A 382 3.49 38.69 5.02
C SER A 382 3.67 38.91 3.51
N ASN A 383 4.86 38.64 2.99
CA ASN A 383 5.21 38.74 1.57
C ASN A 383 4.54 37.70 0.65
N GLU A 384 4.33 36.44 1.07
CA GLU A 384 3.71 35.42 0.19
C GLU A 384 2.19 35.55 0.16
N SER A 385 1.57 35.93 1.28
CA SER A 385 0.13 36.21 1.32
C SER A 385 -0.24 37.41 0.44
N GLU A 386 0.59 38.46 0.46
CA GLU A 386 0.48 39.59 -0.44
C GLU A 386 0.77 39.19 -1.88
N TYR A 387 1.81 38.38 -2.15
CA TYR A 387 2.09 37.88 -3.48
C TYR A 387 0.92 37.06 -4.04
N ARG A 388 0.32 36.16 -3.25
CA ARG A 388 -0.85 35.36 -3.65
C ARG A 388 -2.10 36.22 -3.81
N LYS A 389 -2.35 37.20 -2.95
CA LYS A 389 -3.42 38.20 -3.15
C LYS A 389 -3.18 38.99 -4.43
N ARG A 390 -1.95 39.42 -4.73
CA ARG A 390 -1.57 40.12 -5.97
C ARG A 390 -1.77 39.21 -7.19
N GLN A 391 -1.39 37.94 -7.13
CA GLN A 391 -1.62 36.96 -8.20
C GLN A 391 -3.11 36.66 -8.40
N GLN A 392 -3.87 36.39 -7.34
CA GLN A 392 -5.32 36.19 -7.42
C GLN A 392 -6.03 37.43 -7.95
N ASN A 393 -5.62 38.63 -7.53
CA ASN A 393 -6.14 39.89 -8.06
C ASN A 393 -5.75 40.10 -9.53
N ARG A 394 -4.54 39.69 -9.96
CA ARG A 394 -4.14 39.67 -11.37
C ARG A 394 -5.01 38.70 -12.18
N PHE A 395 -5.27 37.50 -11.68
CA PHE A 395 -6.15 36.52 -12.33
C PHE A 395 -7.61 36.99 -12.40
N LYS A 396 -8.16 37.56 -11.31
CA LYS A 396 -9.50 38.17 -11.29
C LYS A 396 -9.59 39.33 -12.28
N LYS A 397 -8.60 40.24 -12.29
CA LYS A 397 -8.53 41.35 -13.27
C LYS A 397 -8.41 40.83 -14.71
N LYS A 398 -7.66 39.75 -14.96
CA LYS A 398 -7.54 39.14 -16.29
C LYS A 398 -8.86 38.51 -16.73
N LYS A 399 -9.55 37.77 -15.85
CA LYS A 399 -10.89 37.22 -16.11
C LYS A 399 -11.92 38.33 -16.37
N ILE A 400 -11.94 39.40 -15.58
CA ILE A 400 -12.82 40.55 -15.78
C ILE A 400 -12.53 41.25 -17.10
N LYS A 401 -11.26 41.46 -17.47
CA LYS A 401 -10.89 42.03 -18.78
C LYS A 401 -11.34 41.14 -19.95
N ILE A 402 -11.20 39.82 -19.83
CA ILE A 402 -11.67 38.87 -20.83
C ILE A 402 -13.20 38.96 -20.96
N TRP A 403 -13.93 38.97 -19.84
CA TRP A 403 -15.39 39.14 -19.81
C TRP A 403 -15.84 40.47 -20.39
N GLN A 404 -15.16 41.58 -20.09
CA GLN A 404 -15.45 42.88 -20.67
C GLN A 404 -15.16 42.91 -22.17
N LYS A 405 -14.11 42.22 -22.64
CA LYS A 405 -13.80 42.12 -24.07
C LYS A 405 -14.86 41.30 -24.80
N LEU A 406 -15.29 40.18 -24.22
CA LEU A 406 -16.38 39.35 -24.73
C LEU A 406 -17.70 40.12 -24.74
N SER A 407 -18.06 40.81 -23.66
CA SER A 407 -19.27 41.65 -23.58
C SER A 407 -19.25 42.77 -24.63
N ARG A 408 -18.11 43.43 -24.87
CA ARG A 408 -17.97 44.43 -25.93
C ARG A 408 -18.09 43.84 -27.33
N GLN A 409 -17.54 42.66 -27.57
CA GLN A 409 -17.71 41.94 -28.83
C GLN A 409 -19.17 41.55 -29.05
N PHE A 410 -19.84 41.06 -28.00
CA PHE A 410 -21.25 40.69 -28.02
C PHE A 410 -22.15 41.91 -28.29
N LYS A 411 -21.87 43.05 -27.63
CA LYS A 411 -22.59 44.31 -27.85
C LYS A 411 -22.39 44.87 -29.26
N LYS A 412 -21.18 44.75 -29.82
CA LYS A 412 -20.89 45.11 -31.22
C LYS A 412 -21.55 44.18 -32.23
N TRP A 413 -21.76 42.92 -31.87
CA TRP A 413 -22.47 41.94 -32.69
C TRP A 413 -23.98 42.20 -32.69
N ILE A 414 -24.57 42.49 -31.53
CA ILE A 414 -25.98 42.87 -31.39
C ILE A 414 -26.31 44.17 -32.12
N LEU A 415 -25.43 45.18 -32.09
CA LEU A 415 -25.63 46.47 -32.76
C LEU A 415 -25.26 46.47 -34.26
N ARG A 416 -24.89 45.31 -34.81
CA ARG A 416 -24.60 45.11 -36.25
C ARG A 416 -25.73 44.40 -37.00
N ASN A 417 -26.77 43.97 -36.29
CA ASN A 417 -28.12 43.75 -36.82
C ASN A 417 -28.99 44.92 -36.37
#